data_AF-A0A662CQB1-F1
#
_entry.id   AF-A0A662CQB1-F1
#
_cell.length_a   1.000
_cell.length_b   1.000
_cell.length_c   1.000
_cell.angle_alpha   90.00
_cell.angle_beta   90.00
_cell.angle_gamma   90.00
#
_symmetry.space_group_name_H-M   'P 1'
#
loop_
_entity.id
_entity.type
_entity.pdbx_description
1 polymer ?
#
loop_
_entity_poly.entity_id
_entity_poly.type
_entity_poly.pdbx_seq_one_letter_code
_entity_poly.pdbx_strand_id
1 'polypeptide(L)'
;MEMVTYVIGHVNPDTDSIASAIGYAWLLQERDGIKAVPARAGTTNPQTTWVLDRLDLEAPCLLTDVSPRFEAVARRMDITLPDEPLRNAWEIASRTGGVAAIV
;
A
#
# COMPACT_ATOMS: atom_id res chain seq x y z
N MET A 1 -14.44 -9.03 9.97
CA MET A 1 -13.26 -9.48 9.21
C MET A 1 -12.04 -9.16 10.05
N GLU A 2 -11.22 -10.16 10.34
CA GLU A 2 -9.95 -9.96 11.03
C GLU A 2 -8.99 -9.22 10.09
N MET A 3 -8.35 -8.14 10.55
CA MET A 3 -7.41 -7.39 9.72
C MET A 3 -6.10 -8.17 9.58
N VAL A 4 -5.72 -8.48 8.35
CA VAL A 4 -4.45 -9.13 8.00
C VAL A 4 -3.48 -8.07 7.51
N THR A 5 -2.27 -8.05 8.07
CA THR A 5 -1.18 -7.18 7.62
C THR A 5 -0.27 -7.97 6.69
N TYR A 6 -0.14 -7.53 5.44
CA TYR A 6 0.82 -8.13 4.52
C TYR A 6 2.17 -7.45 4.66
N VAL A 7 3.23 -8.24 4.78
CA VAL A 7 4.62 -7.77 4.78
C VAL A 7 5.22 -8.09 3.42
N ILE A 8 5.64 -7.07 2.69
CA ILE A 8 6.10 -7.20 1.31
C ILE A 8 7.36 -6.37 1.07
N GLY A 9 8.28 -6.91 0.26
CA GLY A 9 9.45 -6.19 -0.25
C GLY A 9 9.17 -5.41 -1.53
N HIS A 10 10.21 -5.13 -2.32
CA HIS A 10 10.08 -4.39 -3.58
C HIS A 10 9.59 -5.25 -4.76
N VAL A 11 9.16 -4.57 -5.84
CA VAL A 11 8.50 -5.15 -7.03
C VAL A 11 9.31 -6.25 -7.73
N ASN A 12 10.64 -6.10 -7.79
CA ASN A 12 11.55 -7.10 -8.38
C ASN A 12 12.29 -7.86 -7.28
N PRO A 13 11.62 -8.72 -6.48
CA PRO A 13 12.14 -9.17 -5.20
C PRO A 13 13.48 -9.89 -5.35
N ASP A 14 14.45 -9.47 -4.53
CA ASP A 14 15.70 -10.18 -4.31
C ASP A 14 15.62 -11.06 -3.06
N THR A 15 16.70 -11.79 -2.78
CA THR A 15 16.75 -12.72 -1.65
C THR A 15 16.54 -11.99 -0.32
N ASP A 16 17.07 -10.78 -0.17
CA ASP A 16 16.88 -9.97 1.02
C ASP A 16 15.41 -9.56 1.18
N SER A 17 14.77 -9.05 0.13
CA SER A 17 13.35 -8.68 0.16
C SER A 17 12.45 -9.82 0.61
N ILE A 18 12.70 -11.04 0.12
CA ILE A 18 11.92 -12.22 0.50
C ILE A 18 12.23 -12.66 1.93
N ALA A 19 13.51 -12.79 2.28
CA ALA A 19 13.92 -13.20 3.62
C ALA A 19 13.46 -12.21 4.70
N SER A 20 13.61 -10.92 4.44
CA SER A 20 13.15 -9.83 5.31
C SER A 20 11.64 -9.83 5.46
N ALA A 21 10.87 -10.08 4.39
CA ALA A 21 9.42 -10.19 4.49
C ALA A 21 8.97 -11.38 5.37
N ILE A 22 9.60 -12.55 5.19
CA ILE A 22 9.34 -13.76 5.99
C ILE A 22 9.69 -13.50 7.47
N GLY A 23 10.92 -13.05 7.73
CA GLY A 23 11.41 -12.84 9.09
C GLY A 23 10.63 -11.76 9.83
N TYR A 24 10.25 -10.67 9.16
CA TYR A 24 9.50 -9.60 9.79
C TYR A 24 8.03 -9.96 10.04
N ALA A 25 7.38 -10.70 9.12
CA ALA A 25 6.05 -11.23 9.37
C ALA A 25 6.03 -12.20 10.56
N TRP A 26 7.05 -13.04 10.70
CA TRP A 26 7.21 -13.91 11.87
C TRP A 26 7.42 -13.09 13.15
N LEU A 27 8.30 -12.07 13.12
CA LEU A 27 8.56 -11.22 14.28
C LEU A 27 7.29 -10.49 14.76
N LEU A 28 6.48 -9.95 13.85
CA LEU A 28 5.24 -9.25 14.21
C LEU A 28 4.20 -10.19 14.84
N GLN A 29 4.16 -11.45 14.39
CA GLN A 29 3.30 -12.47 15.00
C GLN A 29 3.77 -12.81 16.41
N GLU A 30 5.06 -13.13 16.58
CA GLU A 30 5.61 -13.58 17.86
C GLU A 30 5.70 -12.46 18.91
N ARG A 31 6.08 -11.24 18.49
CA ARG A 31 6.30 -10.12 19.42
C ARG A 31 5.01 -9.38 19.74
N ASP A 32 4.17 -9.13 18.74
CA ASP A 32 3.05 -8.19 18.84
C ASP A 32 1.68 -8.86 18.74
N GLY A 33 1.62 -10.17 18.42
CA GLY A 33 0.36 -10.87 18.16
C GLY A 33 -0.38 -10.34 16.91
N ILE A 34 0.33 -9.62 16.03
CA ILE A 34 -0.27 -9.08 14.80
C ILE A 34 -0.39 -10.23 13.79
N LYS A 35 -1.57 -10.37 13.20
CA LYS A 35 -1.81 -11.31 12.09
C LYS A 35 -1.10 -10.84 10.83
N ALA A 36 0.21 -11.10 10.76
CA ALA A 36 1.08 -10.73 9.65
C ALA A 36 1.30 -11.90 8.70
N VAL A 37 1.31 -11.64 7.39
CA VAL A 37 1.55 -12.66 6.35
C VAL A 37 2.64 -12.16 5.41
N PRO A 38 3.71 -12.94 5.16
CA PRO A 38 4.73 -12.56 4.20
C PRO A 38 4.18 -12.69 2.76
N ALA A 39 4.55 -11.74 1.92
CA ALA A 39 4.15 -11.68 0.52
C ALA A 39 5.30 -11.20 -0.37
N ARG A 40 5.17 -11.46 -1.67
CA ARG A 40 6.09 -11.00 -2.72
C ARG A 40 5.34 -10.23 -3.79
N ALA A 41 5.98 -9.20 -4.34
CA ALA A 41 5.42 -8.34 -5.39
C ALA A 41 5.79 -8.83 -6.81
N GLY A 42 6.59 -9.88 -6.94
CA GLY A 42 7.08 -10.39 -8.21
C GLY A 42 7.57 -11.83 -8.12
N THR A 43 8.08 -12.36 -9.23
CA THR A 43 8.65 -13.71 -9.31
C THR A 43 9.96 -13.80 -8.54
N THR A 44 10.19 -14.91 -7.84
CA THR A 44 11.46 -15.16 -7.15
C THR A 44 12.57 -15.41 -8.17
N ASN A 45 13.76 -14.89 -7.89
CA ASN A 45 14.94 -15.18 -8.71
C ASN A 45 15.50 -16.60 -8.42
N PRO A 46 16.42 -17.13 -9.23
CA PRO A 46 16.97 -18.47 -9.01
C PRO A 46 17.72 -18.63 -7.67
N GLN A 47 18.41 -17.59 -7.21
CA GLN A 47 19.12 -17.61 -5.93
C GLN A 47 18.13 -17.76 -4.77
N THR A 48 17.09 -16.93 -4.76
CA THR A 48 16.04 -16.96 -3.74
C THR A 48 15.30 -18.30 -3.75
N THR A 49 14.96 -18.80 -4.95
CA THR A 49 14.31 -20.11 -5.11
C THR A 49 15.18 -21.23 -4.54
N TRP A 50 16.48 -21.24 -4.87
CA TRP A 50 17.42 -22.21 -4.32
C TRP A 50 17.52 -22.14 -2.80
N VAL A 51 17.52 -20.94 -2.20
CA VAL A 51 17.55 -20.76 -0.74
C VAL A 51 16.28 -21.30 -0.10
N LEU A 52 15.11 -21.00 -0.66
CA LEU A 52 13.82 -21.48 -0.16
C LEU A 52 13.74 -23.00 -0.21
N ASP A 53 14.11 -23.61 -1.35
CA ASP A 53 14.16 -25.07 -1.52
C ASP A 53 15.15 -25.72 -0.55
N ARG A 54 16.32 -25.10 -0.35
CA ARG A 54 17.36 -25.62 0.55
C ARG A 54 16.91 -25.64 2.01
N LEU A 55 16.03 -24.72 2.38
CA LEU A 55 15.47 -24.54 3.71
C LEU A 55 14.10 -25.21 3.90
N ASP A 56 13.57 -25.87 2.85
CA ASP A 56 12.22 -26.46 2.83
C ASP A 56 11.12 -25.43 3.19
N LEU A 57 11.27 -24.22 2.68
CA LEU A 57 10.33 -23.10 2.89
C LEU A 57 9.52 -22.84 1.62
N GLU A 58 8.22 -22.68 1.79
CA GLU A 58 7.36 -22.25 0.69
C GLU A 58 7.61 -20.77 0.35
N ALA A 59 7.55 -20.46 -0.95
CA ALA A 59 7.65 -19.08 -1.40
C ALA A 59 6.44 -18.26 -0.90
N PRO A 60 6.65 -17.01 -0.44
CA PRO A 60 5.55 -16.14 -0.02
C PRO A 60 4.49 -15.95 -1.11
N CYS A 61 3.26 -15.63 -0.68
CA CYS A 61 2.14 -15.41 -1.59
C CYS A 61 2.44 -14.25 -2.57
N LEU A 62 2.08 -14.42 -3.84
CA LEU A 62 2.22 -13.36 -4.84
C LEU A 62 1.08 -12.35 -4.68
N LEU A 63 1.41 -11.11 -4.34
CA LEU A 63 0.50 -9.98 -4.40
C LEU A 63 0.73 -9.25 -5.72
N THR A 64 -0.23 -9.39 -6.64
CA THR A 64 -0.17 -8.79 -7.97
C THR A 64 -0.57 -7.32 -8.00
N ASP A 65 -1.28 -6.85 -6.96
CA ASP A 65 -1.74 -5.47 -6.88
C ASP A 65 -1.79 -4.98 -5.43
N VAL A 66 -1.15 -3.84 -5.19
CA VAL A 66 -1.21 -3.06 -3.94
C VAL A 66 -1.51 -1.59 -4.24
N SER A 67 -2.09 -1.31 -5.41
CA SER A 67 -2.40 0.04 -5.85
C SER A 67 -3.33 0.71 -4.84
N PRO A 68 -3.08 2.00 -4.54
CA PRO A 68 -3.91 2.72 -3.60
C PRO A 68 -5.33 2.80 -4.15
N ARG A 69 -6.30 2.60 -3.26
CA ARG A 69 -7.71 2.81 -3.57
C ARG A 69 -7.96 4.28 -3.82
N PHE A 70 -9.00 4.60 -4.60
CA PHE A 70 -9.40 5.98 -4.88
C PHE A 70 -9.51 6.81 -3.59
N GLU A 71 -10.14 6.27 -2.55
CA GLU A 71 -10.27 6.92 -1.23
C GLU A 71 -8.94 7.33 -0.58
N ALA A 72 -7.86 6.60 -0.85
CA ALA A 72 -6.54 6.86 -0.25
C ALA A 72 -5.75 7.95 -1.00
N VAL A 73 -6.07 8.20 -2.27
CA VAL A 73 -5.35 9.17 -3.13
C VAL A 73 -6.20 10.37 -3.53
N ALA A 74 -7.53 10.22 -3.51
CA ALA A 74 -8.45 11.27 -3.89
C ALA A 74 -8.40 12.40 -2.86
N ARG A 75 -8.27 13.62 -3.37
CA ARG A 75 -8.46 14.82 -2.58
C ARG A 75 -9.86 15.31 -2.84
N ARG A 76 -10.65 15.46 -1.76
CA ARG A 76 -11.92 16.15 -1.86
C ARG A 76 -11.63 17.61 -2.20
N MET A 77 -12.18 18.08 -3.31
CA MET A 77 -12.15 19.50 -3.65
C MET A 77 -13.28 20.19 -2.90
N ASP A 78 -13.00 21.37 -2.36
CA ASP A 78 -14.05 22.25 -1.86
C ASP A 78 -14.91 22.71 -3.03
N ILE A 79 -16.22 22.76 -2.81
CA ILE A 79 -17.22 23.17 -3.79
C ILE A 79 -18.09 24.29 -3.20
N THR A 80 -18.69 25.09 -4.07
CA THR A 80 -19.71 26.09 -3.72
C THR A 80 -20.89 25.94 -4.67
N LEU A 81 -22.09 26.34 -4.24
CA LEU A 81 -23.29 26.26 -5.08
C LEU A 81 -23.46 27.54 -5.92
N PRO A 82 -24.19 27.51 -7.05
CA PRO A 82 -24.43 28.68 -7.89
C PRO A 82 -25.10 29.86 -7.18
N ASP A 83 -25.88 29.59 -6.12
CA ASP A 83 -26.61 30.57 -5.32
C ASP A 83 -25.85 31.05 -4.08
N GLU A 84 -24.65 30.51 -3.83
CA GLU A 84 -23.80 30.96 -2.73
C GLU A 84 -23.04 32.26 -3.03
N PRO A 85 -22.65 33.02 -1.99
CA PRO A 85 -21.90 34.26 -2.17
C PRO A 85 -20.56 34.04 -2.88
N LEU A 86 -20.22 34.93 -3.82
CA LEU A 86 -18.95 34.91 -4.59
C LEU A 86 -17.69 34.78 -3.69
N ARG A 87 -17.74 35.29 -2.47
CA ARG A 87 -16.64 35.16 -1.50
C ARG A 87 -16.26 33.69 -1.24
N ASN A 88 -17.24 32.78 -1.22
CA ASN A 88 -17.01 31.35 -0.98
C ASN A 88 -16.21 30.76 -2.14
N ALA A 89 -16.58 31.09 -3.38
CA ALA A 89 -15.81 30.72 -4.57
C ALA A 89 -14.38 31.28 -4.53
N TRP A 90 -14.21 32.54 -4.13
CA TRP A 90 -12.88 33.15 -4.01
C TRP A 90 -12.01 32.51 -2.92
N GLU A 91 -12.59 32.18 -1.76
CA GLU A 91 -11.87 31.47 -0.72
C GLU A 91 -11.38 30.10 -1.22
N ILE A 92 -12.23 29.34 -1.91
CA ILE A 92 -11.85 28.06 -2.51
C ILE A 92 -10.72 28.29 -3.53
N ALA A 93 -10.93 29.18 -4.51
CA ALA A 93 -9.95 29.47 -5.56
C ALA A 93 -8.58 29.90 -4.99
N SER A 94 -8.56 30.69 -3.92
CA SER A 94 -7.30 31.13 -3.29
C SER A 94 -6.49 29.98 -2.69
N ARG A 95 -7.14 28.89 -2.27
CA ARG A 95 -6.52 27.72 -1.62
C ARG A 95 -6.18 26.60 -2.59
N THR A 96 -6.80 26.58 -3.76
CA THR A 96 -6.70 25.49 -4.77
C THR A 96 -5.91 25.88 -6.02
N GLY A 97 -5.18 27.00 -6.01
CA GLY A 97 -4.37 27.44 -7.15
C GLY A 97 -5.17 28.16 -8.24
N GLY A 98 -6.27 28.83 -7.87
CA GLY A 98 -7.08 29.68 -8.75
C GLY A 98 -8.36 29.03 -9.28
N VAL A 99 -8.73 27.84 -8.80
CA VAL A 99 -9.88 27.07 -9.34
C VAL A 99 -10.94 26.83 -8.27
N ALA A 100 -12.15 27.36 -8.48
CA ALA A 100 -13.30 27.03 -7.64
C ALA A 100 -14.29 26.17 -8.44
N ALA A 101 -14.60 24.98 -7.93
CA ALA A 101 -15.63 24.12 -8.49
C ALA A 101 -17.01 24.62 -8.04
N ILE A 102 -17.87 24.93 -9.01
CA ILE A 102 -19.26 25.29 -8.79
C ILE A 102 -20.09 24.12 -9.29
N VAL A 103 -20.85 23.47 -8.40
CA VAL A 103 -21.58 22.22 -8.67
C VAL A 103 -23.05 22.37 -8.28
#